data_AF-A0A2S2BP17-F1
#
_entry.id   AF-A0A2S2BP17-F1
#
_cell.length_a   1.000
_cell.length_b   1.000
_cell.length_c   1.000
_cell.angle_alpha   90.00
_cell.angle_beta   90.00
_cell.angle_gamma   90.00
#
_symmetry.space_group_name_H-M   'P 1'
#
loop_
_entity.id
_entity.type
_entity.pdbx_description
1 polymer ?
#
loop_
_entity_poly.entity_id
_entity_poly.type
_entity_poly.pdbx_seq_one_letter_code
_entity_poly.pdbx_strand_id
1 'polypeptide(L)'
;MNDTRADRPLEIAVTIDDFVLWDGVPMPDETTPTDITRSVAKTLNDYGLAGTYGFSHTYRLENEPEQIEAFEAWAEAGHHLGNHTHQHAPLRWMPDAAFRRDFETAEKYIGHLIDAAPSKYFRYPMDMSSGSERRRGEVENYLADLGYRTAPITSWFSDFAFIMPYFRAMTLGDKDVQKQVRDLHVSTAVDMLYQHADTARTLFGADAPLIWLVHGTPISRDTLAPILEAFLGRGVEFVTLDEAMKHPVNFGKPPCNESFTNQLQRFALAAGVPKPELDVERLAEILNLAPIPGLDTMATYEERMFKPLAKRVGAKYDWDWS
;
A
#
# COMPACT_ATOMS: atom_id res chain seq x y z
N MET A 1 -9.52 -4.70 -30.50
CA MET A 1 -10.54 -3.78 -29.97
C MET A 1 -9.84 -2.46 -29.78
N ASN A 2 -10.36 -1.35 -30.32
CA ASN A 2 -9.81 -0.03 -29.99
C ASN A 2 -10.04 0.15 -28.49
N ASP A 3 -8.96 0.22 -27.73
CA ASP A 3 -9.05 0.50 -26.31
C ASP A 3 -9.44 1.97 -26.16
N THR A 4 -10.74 2.22 -26.01
CA THR A 4 -11.30 3.58 -25.79
C THR A 4 -10.78 4.23 -24.51
N ARG A 5 -9.98 3.51 -23.69
CA ARG A 5 -9.29 4.04 -22.51
C ARG A 5 -8.03 4.86 -22.87
N ALA A 6 -7.48 4.72 -24.09
CA ALA A 6 -6.30 5.49 -24.53
C ALA A 6 -6.61 6.97 -24.84
N ASP A 7 -7.86 7.32 -25.12
CA ASP A 7 -8.31 8.70 -25.35
C ASP A 7 -8.72 9.42 -24.04
N ARG A 8 -8.46 8.79 -22.88
CA ARG A 8 -8.87 9.27 -21.56
C ARG A 8 -7.62 9.43 -20.68
N PRO A 9 -7.12 10.65 -20.42
CA PRO A 9 -5.96 10.83 -19.56
C PRO A 9 -6.30 10.32 -18.16
N LEU A 10 -5.54 9.33 -17.70
CA LEU A 10 -5.67 8.74 -16.36
C LEU A 10 -4.51 9.22 -15.52
N GLU A 11 -4.79 10.15 -14.60
CA GLU A 11 -3.79 10.65 -13.67
C GLU A 11 -3.64 9.72 -12.47
N ILE A 12 -2.39 9.36 -12.12
CA ILE A 12 -2.12 8.66 -10.87
C ILE A 12 -0.99 9.31 -10.07
N ALA A 13 -1.15 9.32 -8.74
CA ALA A 13 -0.06 9.52 -7.80
C ALA A 13 0.42 8.16 -7.30
N VAL A 14 1.66 7.81 -7.63
CA VAL A 14 2.31 6.60 -7.11
C VAL A 14 2.67 6.83 -5.65
N THR A 15 2.38 5.85 -4.79
CA THR A 15 2.82 5.83 -3.38
C THR A 15 3.30 4.43 -3.02
N ILE A 16 4.27 4.35 -2.10
CA ILE A 16 4.85 3.08 -1.67
C ILE A 16 4.64 2.85 -0.18
N ASP A 17 4.09 1.71 0.21
CA ASP A 17 3.93 1.35 1.63
C ASP A 17 4.94 0.29 2.08
N ASP A 18 5.28 0.31 3.38
CA ASP A 18 6.03 -0.71 4.10
C ASP A 18 7.36 -1.17 3.48
N PHE A 19 8.33 -0.25 3.40
CA PHE A 19 9.68 -0.52 2.93
C PHE A 19 10.48 -1.51 3.79
N VAL A 20 10.17 -1.62 5.09
CA VAL A 20 10.82 -2.57 6.00
C VAL A 20 10.08 -3.90 6.14
N LEU A 21 8.98 -4.06 5.41
CA LEU A 21 8.04 -5.19 5.40
C LEU A 21 7.51 -5.59 6.78
N TRP A 22 6.46 -6.39 6.76
CA TRP A 22 5.80 -6.87 7.96
C TRP A 22 6.59 -7.99 8.64
N ASP A 23 6.54 -8.02 9.97
CA ASP A 23 7.13 -9.09 10.75
C ASP A 23 6.56 -10.46 10.34
N GLY A 24 7.42 -11.47 10.32
CA GLY A 24 7.04 -12.86 10.07
C GLY A 24 6.80 -13.21 8.59
N VAL A 25 6.85 -12.23 7.69
CA VAL A 25 6.80 -12.44 6.24
C VAL A 25 8.24 -12.57 5.71
N PRO A 26 8.57 -13.69 5.04
CA PRO A 26 9.93 -13.95 4.62
C PRO A 26 10.36 -13.10 3.42
N MET A 27 11.67 -12.84 3.32
CA MET A 27 12.32 -12.23 2.16
C MET A 27 13.37 -13.18 1.59
N PRO A 28 13.69 -13.11 0.28
CA PRO A 28 14.84 -13.80 -0.28
C PRO A 28 16.15 -13.37 0.41
N ASP A 29 17.05 -14.33 0.68
CA ASP A 29 18.26 -14.14 1.49
C ASP A 29 19.22 -13.04 0.99
N GLU A 30 19.22 -12.75 -0.31
CA GLU A 30 20.10 -11.78 -0.96
C GLU A 30 19.52 -10.35 -1.01
N THR A 31 18.44 -10.08 -0.26
CA THR A 31 17.77 -8.78 -0.30
C THR A 31 17.54 -8.21 1.08
N THR A 32 17.99 -6.96 1.28
CA THR A 32 17.66 -6.18 2.48
C THR A 32 16.56 -5.15 2.18
N PRO A 33 15.82 -4.68 3.20
CA PRO A 33 14.90 -3.55 3.05
C PRO A 33 15.55 -2.30 2.45
N THR A 34 16.79 -2.01 2.84
CA THR A 34 17.56 -0.89 2.28
C THR A 34 17.84 -1.07 0.79
N ASP A 35 18.24 -2.27 0.35
CA ASP A 35 18.49 -2.56 -1.08
C ASP A 35 17.21 -2.40 -1.92
N ILE A 36 16.09 -2.91 -1.40
CA ILE A 36 14.77 -2.78 -2.04
C ILE A 36 14.41 -1.30 -2.14
N THR A 37 14.52 -0.56 -1.04
CA THR A 37 14.18 0.87 -1.00
C THR A 37 15.03 1.69 -1.98
N ARG A 38 16.35 1.48 -2.01
CA ARG A 38 17.25 2.15 -2.96
C ARG A 38 16.88 1.82 -4.41
N SER A 39 16.56 0.56 -4.72
CA SER A 39 16.18 0.13 -6.07
C SER A 39 14.84 0.71 -6.51
N VAL A 40 13.84 0.72 -5.62
CA VAL A 40 12.51 1.30 -5.87
C VAL A 40 12.63 2.81 -6.06
N ALA A 41 13.35 3.52 -5.17
CA ALA A 41 13.58 4.95 -5.28
C ALA A 41 14.31 5.33 -6.58
N LYS A 42 15.35 4.57 -6.95
CA LYS A 42 16.03 4.76 -8.23
C LYS A 42 15.06 4.59 -9.40
N THR A 43 14.24 3.55 -9.37
CA THR A 43 13.24 3.30 -10.43
C THR A 43 12.27 4.47 -10.54
N LEU A 44 11.72 4.97 -9.44
CA LEU A 44 10.84 6.15 -9.46
C LEU A 44 11.52 7.37 -10.09
N ASN A 45 12.77 7.64 -9.70
CA ASN A 45 13.55 8.74 -10.27
C ASN A 45 13.83 8.58 -11.77
N ASP A 46 14.13 7.36 -12.24
CA ASP A 46 14.33 7.06 -13.67
C ASP A 46 13.07 7.38 -14.51
N TYR A 47 11.88 7.33 -13.90
CA TYR A 47 10.58 7.64 -14.51
C TYR A 47 10.08 9.06 -14.18
N GLY A 48 10.90 9.91 -13.57
CA GLY A 48 10.55 11.30 -13.24
C GLY A 48 9.61 11.46 -12.04
N LEU A 49 9.43 10.42 -11.22
CA LEU A 49 8.55 10.40 -10.04
C LEU A 49 9.26 10.87 -8.75
N ALA A 50 10.07 11.92 -8.85
CA ALA A 50 10.71 12.53 -7.69
C ALA A 50 9.66 13.05 -6.69
N GLY A 51 9.96 13.08 -5.39
CA GLY A 51 8.99 13.49 -4.37
C GLY A 51 7.83 12.50 -4.13
N THR A 52 7.92 11.25 -4.62
CA THR A 52 6.98 10.18 -4.28
C THR A 52 6.87 10.00 -2.76
N TYR A 53 5.66 9.80 -2.25
CA TYR A 53 5.45 9.56 -0.82
C TYR A 53 5.55 8.08 -0.47
N GLY A 54 6.25 7.83 0.62
CA GLY A 54 6.40 6.55 1.27
C GLY A 54 5.70 6.49 2.62
N PHE A 55 5.03 5.39 2.95
CA PHE A 55 4.39 5.18 4.25
C PHE A 55 4.80 3.81 4.81
N SER A 56 5.72 3.79 5.77
CA SER A 56 6.18 2.53 6.36
C SER A 56 6.05 2.59 7.86
N HIS A 57 5.60 1.49 8.46
CA HIS A 57 5.56 1.38 9.90
C HIS A 57 6.98 1.37 10.49
N THR A 58 7.11 1.76 11.76
CA THR A 58 8.41 1.90 12.43
C THR A 58 8.71 0.81 13.45
N TYR A 59 7.83 -0.18 13.63
CA TYR A 59 7.99 -1.24 14.63
C TYR A 59 9.37 -1.91 14.65
N ARG A 60 9.90 -2.28 13.47
CA ARG A 60 11.18 -2.99 13.39
C ARG A 60 12.35 -2.18 13.95
N LEU A 61 12.27 -0.84 13.93
CA LEU A 61 13.32 0.04 14.47
C LEU A 61 13.54 -0.14 15.98
N GLU A 62 12.60 -0.72 16.73
CA GLU A 62 12.79 -1.04 18.15
C GLU A 62 13.89 -2.09 18.38
N ASN A 63 13.97 -3.09 17.49
CA ASN A 63 14.86 -4.25 17.66
C ASN A 63 15.93 -4.34 16.57
N GLU A 64 15.75 -3.62 15.47
CA GLU A 64 16.62 -3.56 14.30
C GLU A 64 16.83 -2.09 13.92
N PRO A 65 17.53 -1.31 14.77
CA PRO A 65 17.70 0.13 14.55
C PRO A 65 18.39 0.47 13.23
N GLU A 66 19.18 -0.44 12.66
CA GLU A 66 19.81 -0.32 11.34
C GLU A 66 18.80 -0.20 10.19
N GLN A 67 17.55 -0.66 10.38
CA GLN A 67 16.50 -0.51 9.36
C GLN A 67 16.13 0.95 9.11
N ILE A 68 16.57 1.90 9.95
CA ILE A 68 16.42 3.34 9.69
C ILE A 68 17.08 3.74 8.37
N GLU A 69 18.13 3.02 7.94
CA GLU A 69 18.84 3.30 6.69
C GLU A 69 17.90 3.22 5.47
N ALA A 70 16.87 2.35 5.51
CA ALA A 70 15.89 2.29 4.43
C ALA A 70 15.09 3.62 4.32
N PHE A 71 14.67 4.19 5.45
CA PHE A 71 13.94 5.46 5.49
C PHE A 71 14.83 6.64 5.07
N GLU A 72 16.07 6.65 5.55
CA GLU A 72 17.06 7.67 5.17
C GLU A 72 17.39 7.59 3.68
N ALA A 73 17.63 6.39 3.14
CA ALA A 73 17.90 6.19 1.72
C ALA A 73 16.73 6.64 0.82
N TRP A 74 15.49 6.45 1.27
CA TRP A 74 14.31 6.98 0.59
C TRP A 74 14.32 8.52 0.54
N ALA A 75 14.56 9.17 1.68
CA ALA A 75 14.64 10.62 1.77
C ALA A 75 15.83 11.21 0.98
N GLU A 76 17.01 10.57 1.05
CA GLU A 76 18.21 10.94 0.30
C GLU A 76 18.00 10.87 -1.22
N ALA A 77 17.15 9.98 -1.69
CA ALA A 77 16.76 9.88 -3.10
C ALA A 77 15.79 10.99 -3.55
N GLY A 78 15.42 11.93 -2.66
CA GLY A 78 14.53 13.04 -2.95
C GLY A 78 13.04 12.70 -2.84
N HIS A 79 12.70 11.62 -2.15
CA HIS A 79 11.32 11.22 -1.86
C HIS A 79 10.88 11.65 -0.46
N HIS A 80 9.58 11.55 -0.19
CA HIS A 80 8.97 12.05 1.05
C HIS A 80 8.44 10.89 1.90
N LEU A 81 8.43 11.09 3.22
CA LEU A 81 7.86 10.14 4.17
C LEU A 81 6.57 10.70 4.77
N GLY A 82 5.57 9.84 4.89
CA GLY A 82 4.37 10.06 5.69
C GLY A 82 4.35 9.13 6.90
N ASN A 83 3.51 9.45 7.87
CA ASN A 83 3.34 8.63 9.07
C ASN A 83 2.41 7.45 8.76
N HIS A 84 2.87 6.22 9.06
CA HIS A 84 2.10 4.97 8.89
C HIS A 84 1.91 4.21 10.21
N THR A 85 1.91 4.96 11.31
CA THR A 85 1.97 4.48 12.69
C THR A 85 3.19 3.61 12.99
N HIS A 86 3.32 3.20 14.24
CA HIS A 86 4.46 2.41 14.66
C HIS A 86 4.19 0.91 14.49
N GLN A 87 3.06 0.42 14.96
CA GLN A 87 2.74 -1.02 14.99
C GLN A 87 2.16 -1.56 13.68
N HIS A 88 1.69 -0.70 12.76
CA HIS A 88 0.93 -1.11 11.56
C HIS A 88 -0.45 -1.76 11.86
N ALA A 89 -1.00 -1.53 13.05
CA ALA A 89 -2.32 -2.06 13.41
C ALA A 89 -3.46 -1.16 12.91
N PRO A 90 -4.58 -1.74 12.43
CA PRO A 90 -5.75 -0.95 12.06
C PRO A 90 -6.36 -0.28 13.30
N LEU A 91 -6.96 0.91 13.11
CA LEU A 91 -7.54 1.70 14.22
C LEU A 91 -8.56 0.90 15.05
N ARG A 92 -9.29 -0.04 14.44
CA ARG A 92 -10.29 -0.86 15.16
C ARG A 92 -9.68 -1.74 16.25
N TRP A 93 -8.41 -2.13 16.13
CA TRP A 93 -7.72 -3.01 17.09
C TRP A 93 -7.16 -2.30 18.32
N MET A 94 -7.07 -0.98 18.28
CA MET A 94 -6.46 -0.21 19.35
C MET A 94 -7.50 0.74 19.97
N PRO A 95 -7.54 0.93 21.29
CA PRO A 95 -8.22 2.08 21.88
C PRO A 95 -7.65 3.40 21.34
N ASP A 96 -8.44 4.48 21.29
CA ASP A 96 -8.02 5.74 20.67
C ASP A 96 -6.73 6.32 21.29
N ALA A 97 -6.59 6.24 22.62
CA ALA A 97 -5.37 6.67 23.32
C ALA A 97 -4.15 5.77 23.04
N ALA A 98 -4.35 4.49 22.70
CA ALA A 98 -3.27 3.61 22.28
C ALA A 98 -2.85 3.92 20.84
N PHE A 99 -3.81 4.14 19.94
CA PHE A 99 -3.53 4.52 18.55
C PHE A 99 -2.79 5.86 18.43
N ARG A 100 -3.16 6.86 19.24
CA ARG A 100 -2.41 8.13 19.30
C ARG A 100 -0.97 7.95 19.75
N ARG A 101 -0.73 7.12 20.78
CA ARG A 101 0.64 6.78 21.21
C ARG A 101 1.41 6.01 20.14
N ASP A 102 0.72 5.19 19.34
CA ASP A 102 1.31 4.47 18.22
C ASP A 102 1.79 5.43 17.12
N PHE A 103 0.94 6.40 16.76
CA PHE A 103 1.27 7.51 15.88
C PHE A 103 2.45 8.33 16.40
N GLU A 104 2.41 8.76 17.66
CA GLU A 104 3.47 9.54 18.31
C GLU A 104 4.79 8.76 18.42
N THR A 105 4.73 7.43 18.51
CA THR A 105 5.94 6.59 18.51
C THR A 105 6.60 6.60 17.14
N ALA A 106 5.83 6.53 16.06
CA ALA A 106 6.38 6.68 14.72
C ALA A 106 7.01 8.07 14.51
N GLU A 107 6.38 9.14 15.00
CA GLU A 107 6.97 10.49 14.97
C GLU A 107 8.33 10.55 15.67
N LYS A 108 8.52 9.83 16.79
CA LYS A 108 9.82 9.80 17.48
C LYS A 108 10.92 9.19 16.62
N TYR A 109 10.61 8.18 15.82
CA TYR A 109 11.59 7.53 14.96
C TYR A 109 11.86 8.33 13.68
N ILE A 110 10.82 8.76 12.98
CA ILE A 110 10.95 9.31 11.61
C ILE A 110 10.37 10.72 11.44
N GLY A 111 9.95 11.40 12.52
CA GLY A 111 9.33 12.72 12.45
C GLY A 111 10.21 13.77 11.78
N HIS A 112 11.53 13.69 11.97
CA HIS A 112 12.48 14.58 11.29
C HIS A 112 12.50 14.39 9.76
N LEU A 113 12.21 13.18 9.26
CA LEU A 113 12.08 12.89 7.84
C LEU A 113 10.71 13.33 7.30
N ILE A 114 9.66 13.17 8.11
CA ILE A 114 8.30 13.65 7.78
C ILE A 114 8.28 15.19 7.71
N ASP A 115 8.96 15.87 8.63
CA ASP A 115 9.08 17.34 8.67
C ASP A 115 9.85 17.91 7.47
N ALA A 116 10.66 17.09 6.79
CA ALA A 116 11.37 17.48 5.58
C ALA A 116 10.48 17.44 4.32
N ALA A 117 9.29 16.83 4.39
CA ALA A 117 8.34 16.78 3.29
C ALA A 117 7.55 18.10 3.16
N PRO A 118 7.09 18.47 1.94
CA PRO A 118 6.30 19.69 1.72
C PRO A 118 4.94 19.64 2.42
N SER A 119 4.35 18.45 2.53
CA SER A 119 3.08 18.18 3.20
C SER A 119 3.24 17.04 4.20
N LYS A 120 2.58 17.16 5.36
CA LYS A 120 2.49 16.07 6.33
C LYS A 120 1.32 15.15 5.98
N TYR A 121 1.62 13.96 5.49
CA TYR A 121 0.61 12.95 5.25
C TYR A 121 0.64 11.84 6.29
N PHE A 122 -0.54 11.31 6.58
CA PHE A 122 -0.77 10.13 7.38
C PHE A 122 -1.55 9.12 6.54
N ARG A 123 -1.21 7.84 6.61
CA ARG A 123 -2.01 6.76 6.01
C ARG A 123 -2.41 5.77 7.09
N TYR A 124 -3.70 5.47 7.16
CA TYR A 124 -4.19 4.41 8.05
C TYR A 124 -3.56 3.07 7.62
N PRO A 125 -2.99 2.28 8.55
CA PRO A 125 -2.60 0.90 8.25
C PRO A 125 -3.77 0.12 7.65
N MET A 126 -3.48 -0.66 6.61
CA MET A 126 -4.47 -1.40 5.82
C MET A 126 -5.52 -0.51 5.12
N ASP A 127 -5.31 0.81 5.06
CA ASP A 127 -6.29 1.84 4.73
C ASP A 127 -7.60 1.72 5.54
N MET A 128 -7.53 1.16 6.75
CA MET A 128 -8.71 0.90 7.59
C MET A 128 -8.89 1.98 8.65
N SER A 129 -9.67 3.00 8.29
CA SER A 129 -9.96 4.16 9.12
C SER A 129 -10.95 3.92 10.29
N SER A 130 -11.20 2.66 10.69
CA SER A 130 -12.22 2.17 11.65
C SER A 130 -13.59 1.81 11.04
N GLY A 131 -14.33 0.94 11.74
CA GLY A 131 -15.78 0.73 11.57
C GLY A 131 -16.67 1.75 12.28
N SER A 132 -16.07 2.76 12.94
CA SER A 132 -16.80 3.79 13.69
C SER A 132 -16.48 5.19 13.19
N GLU A 133 -17.49 5.88 12.66
CA GLU A 133 -17.39 7.28 12.21
C GLU A 133 -16.90 8.23 13.31
N ARG A 134 -17.39 8.04 14.53
CA ARG A 134 -16.99 8.83 15.69
C ARG A 134 -15.48 8.71 15.93
N ARG A 135 -14.96 7.47 15.95
CA ARG A 135 -13.55 7.20 16.22
C ARG A 135 -12.67 7.73 15.09
N ARG A 136 -13.09 7.54 13.84
CA ARG A 136 -12.41 8.11 12.67
C ARG A 136 -12.31 9.63 12.79
N GLY A 137 -13.42 10.31 13.05
CA GLY A 137 -13.43 11.77 13.21
C GLY A 137 -12.56 12.27 14.35
N GLU A 138 -12.50 11.56 15.48
CA GLU A 138 -11.62 11.92 16.61
C GLU A 138 -10.13 11.77 16.29
N VAL A 139 -9.75 10.79 15.46
CA VAL A 139 -8.38 10.63 14.98
C VAL A 139 -8.07 11.67 13.92
N GLU A 140 -8.95 11.87 12.93
CA GLU A 140 -8.75 12.87 11.87
C GLU A 140 -8.64 14.29 12.43
N ASN A 141 -9.43 14.65 13.45
CA ASN A 141 -9.31 15.95 14.11
C ASN A 141 -7.94 16.10 14.80
N TYR A 142 -7.49 15.06 15.51
CA TYR A 142 -6.17 15.07 16.15
C TYR A 142 -5.02 15.16 15.14
N LEU A 143 -5.11 14.46 14.01
CA LEU A 143 -4.15 14.56 12.92
C LEU A 143 -4.14 15.98 12.32
N ALA A 144 -5.33 16.56 12.09
CA ALA A 144 -5.45 17.91 11.56
C ALA A 144 -4.86 18.98 12.51
N ASP A 145 -5.06 18.83 13.83
CA ASP A 145 -4.47 19.72 14.85
C ASP A 145 -2.92 19.70 14.81
N LEU A 146 -2.33 18.58 14.34
CA LEU A 146 -0.88 18.42 14.14
C LEU A 146 -0.41 18.78 12.72
N GLY A 147 -1.31 19.27 11.86
CA GLY A 147 -1.02 19.65 10.48
C GLY A 147 -0.99 18.49 9.49
N TYR A 148 -1.40 17.29 9.89
CA TYR A 148 -1.47 16.11 9.02
C TYR A 148 -2.74 16.09 8.17
N ARG A 149 -2.62 15.51 6.97
CA ARG A 149 -3.74 15.12 6.12
C ARG A 149 -3.73 13.60 5.93
N THR A 150 -4.90 12.98 5.89
CA THR A 150 -4.99 11.56 5.53
C THR A 150 -4.78 11.38 4.03
N ALA A 151 -3.80 10.58 3.63
CA ALA A 151 -3.57 10.16 2.25
C ALA A 151 -4.22 8.78 2.03
N PRO A 152 -5.37 8.70 1.33
CA PRO A 152 -6.06 7.44 1.14
C PRO A 152 -5.40 6.57 0.07
N ILE A 153 -5.96 5.38 -0.14
CA ILE A 153 -5.72 4.56 -1.32
C ILE A 153 -6.97 4.60 -2.19
N THR A 154 -6.86 5.04 -3.44
CA THR A 154 -7.98 5.02 -4.40
C THR A 154 -7.71 4.12 -5.61
N SER A 155 -6.51 3.54 -5.72
CA SER A 155 -6.21 2.42 -6.62
C SER A 155 -5.24 1.44 -5.97
N TRP A 156 -5.57 0.16 -5.99
CA TRP A 156 -4.72 -0.92 -5.47
C TRP A 156 -5.03 -2.23 -6.18
N PHE A 157 -4.07 -3.13 -6.25
CA PHE A 157 -4.19 -4.36 -7.04
C PHE A 157 -3.95 -5.64 -6.23
N SER A 158 -4.08 -5.53 -4.91
CA SER A 158 -3.89 -6.65 -3.97
C SER A 158 -2.48 -7.26 -4.09
N ASP A 159 -1.47 -6.41 -4.24
CA ASP A 159 -0.07 -6.78 -4.46
C ASP A 159 0.51 -7.67 -3.35
N PHE A 160 -0.02 -7.57 -2.12
CA PHE A 160 0.30 -8.49 -1.02
C PHE A 160 0.12 -9.97 -1.40
N ALA A 161 -0.82 -10.29 -2.29
CA ALA A 161 -1.08 -11.68 -2.70
C ALA A 161 0.14 -12.31 -3.40
N PHE A 162 1.07 -11.51 -3.92
CA PHE A 162 2.22 -11.97 -4.70
C PHE A 162 3.50 -12.17 -3.89
N ILE A 163 3.59 -11.63 -2.67
CA ILE A 163 4.83 -11.66 -1.87
C ILE A 163 5.25 -13.09 -1.56
N MET A 164 4.34 -13.91 -1.04
CA MET A 164 4.62 -15.32 -0.72
C MET A 164 4.86 -16.17 -1.97
N PRO A 165 4.03 -16.11 -3.03
CA PRO A 165 4.34 -16.76 -4.30
C PRO A 165 5.72 -16.42 -4.87
N TYR A 166 6.09 -15.14 -4.84
CA TYR A 166 7.40 -14.69 -5.31
C TYR A 166 8.52 -15.25 -4.44
N PHE A 167 8.40 -15.16 -3.10
CA PHE A 167 9.36 -15.75 -2.18
C PHE A 167 9.56 -17.25 -2.48
N ARG A 168 8.47 -18.01 -2.60
CA ARG A 168 8.54 -19.45 -2.92
C ARG A 168 9.18 -19.72 -4.28
N ALA A 169 8.85 -18.94 -5.30
CA ALA A 169 9.45 -19.08 -6.64
C ALA A 169 10.96 -18.81 -6.60
N MET A 170 11.41 -17.85 -5.79
CA MET A 170 12.83 -17.57 -5.56
C MET A 170 13.50 -18.73 -4.82
N THR A 171 12.88 -19.25 -3.75
CA THR A 171 13.39 -20.39 -2.97
C THR A 171 13.54 -21.66 -3.82
N LEU A 172 12.57 -21.95 -4.69
CA LEU A 172 12.61 -23.14 -5.56
C LEU A 172 13.61 -23.01 -6.72
N GLY A 173 14.01 -21.78 -7.08
CA GLY A 173 14.92 -21.53 -8.19
C GLY A 173 14.31 -21.74 -9.59
N ASP A 174 13.00 -21.97 -9.68
CA ASP A 174 12.29 -22.20 -10.95
C ASP A 174 12.15 -20.88 -11.74
N LYS A 175 12.90 -20.76 -12.84
CA LYS A 175 12.96 -19.54 -13.65
C LYS A 175 11.68 -19.25 -14.42
N ASP A 176 10.94 -20.28 -14.81
CA ASP A 176 9.68 -20.11 -15.53
C ASP A 176 8.61 -19.60 -14.57
N VAL A 177 8.54 -20.17 -13.37
CA VAL A 177 7.59 -19.70 -12.34
C VAL A 177 7.97 -18.32 -11.81
N GLN A 178 9.26 -18.02 -11.63
CA GLN A 178 9.71 -16.65 -11.29
C GLN A 178 9.26 -15.63 -12.35
N LYS A 179 9.37 -15.97 -13.63
CA LYS A 179 8.88 -15.11 -14.72
C LYS A 179 7.36 -14.99 -14.68
N GLN A 180 6.65 -16.11 -14.51
CA GLN A 180 5.20 -16.13 -14.43
C GLN A 180 4.68 -15.21 -13.32
N VAL A 181 5.22 -15.31 -12.10
CA VAL A 181 4.80 -14.47 -10.96
C VAL A 181 5.03 -12.98 -11.25
N ARG A 182 6.16 -12.60 -11.87
CA ARG A 182 6.42 -11.21 -12.26
C ARG A 182 5.46 -10.71 -13.35
N ASP A 183 5.23 -11.50 -14.40
CA ASP A 183 4.32 -11.13 -15.48
C ASP A 183 2.87 -10.96 -14.97
N LEU A 184 2.46 -11.83 -14.03
CA LEU A 184 1.16 -11.74 -13.37
C LEU A 184 1.05 -10.49 -12.51
N HIS A 185 2.10 -10.14 -11.75
CA HIS A 185 2.11 -8.92 -10.95
C HIS A 185 1.95 -7.66 -11.83
N VAL A 186 2.70 -7.58 -12.94
CA VAL A 186 2.61 -6.46 -13.89
C VAL A 186 1.22 -6.38 -14.53
N SER A 187 0.71 -7.50 -15.07
CA SER A 187 -0.60 -7.50 -15.73
C SER A 187 -1.74 -7.19 -14.78
N THR A 188 -1.72 -7.74 -13.56
CA THR A 188 -2.71 -7.44 -12.52
C THR A 188 -2.68 -5.98 -12.09
N ALA A 189 -1.50 -5.37 -11.90
CA ALA A 189 -1.39 -3.95 -11.58
C ALA A 189 -2.07 -3.06 -12.63
N VAL A 190 -1.87 -3.39 -13.91
CA VAL A 190 -2.45 -2.68 -15.04
C VAL A 190 -3.96 -2.88 -15.11
N ASP A 191 -4.44 -4.12 -15.07
CA ASP A 191 -5.87 -4.38 -15.21
C ASP A 191 -6.67 -3.80 -14.03
N MET A 192 -6.14 -3.92 -12.81
CA MET A 192 -6.77 -3.36 -11.62
C MET A 192 -6.79 -1.83 -11.60
N LEU A 193 -5.75 -1.16 -12.11
CA LEU A 193 -5.76 0.31 -12.24
C LEU A 193 -6.95 0.77 -13.10
N TYR A 194 -7.18 0.13 -14.25
CA TYR A 194 -8.29 0.51 -15.12
C TYR A 194 -9.66 0.14 -14.53
N GLN A 195 -9.77 -0.97 -13.81
CA GLN A 195 -11.01 -1.29 -13.09
C GLN A 195 -11.32 -0.24 -11.99
N HIS A 196 -10.30 0.24 -11.28
CA HIS A 196 -10.48 1.34 -10.32
C HIS A 196 -10.86 2.64 -11.02
N ALA A 197 -10.22 2.99 -12.15
CA ALA A 197 -10.58 4.17 -12.93
C ALA A 197 -12.03 4.12 -13.46
N ASP A 198 -12.48 2.96 -13.92
CA ASP A 198 -13.86 2.77 -14.41
C ASP A 198 -14.88 2.83 -13.26
N THR A 199 -14.53 2.27 -12.10
CA THR A 199 -15.35 2.40 -10.88
C THR A 199 -15.44 3.86 -10.42
N ALA A 200 -14.30 4.56 -10.34
CA ALA A 200 -14.25 5.97 -9.94
C ALA A 200 -15.11 6.83 -10.88
N ARG A 201 -15.02 6.62 -12.19
CA ARG A 201 -15.86 7.32 -13.14
C ARG A 201 -17.35 7.00 -12.95
N THR A 202 -17.69 5.75 -12.68
CA THR A 202 -19.08 5.33 -12.40
C THR A 202 -19.63 6.03 -11.15
N LEU A 203 -18.81 6.18 -10.11
CA LEU A 203 -19.19 6.80 -8.85
C LEU A 203 -19.29 8.33 -8.93
N PHE A 204 -18.36 8.98 -9.63
CA PHE A 204 -18.19 10.43 -9.58
C PHE A 204 -18.60 11.15 -10.88
N GLY A 205 -18.93 10.41 -11.94
CA GLY A 205 -19.35 10.95 -13.23
C GLY A 205 -18.23 11.53 -14.10
N ALA A 206 -16.99 11.53 -13.60
CA ALA A 206 -15.79 12.03 -14.29
C ALA A 206 -14.55 11.23 -13.86
N ASP A 207 -13.48 11.37 -14.63
CA ASP A 207 -12.18 10.80 -14.25
C ASP A 207 -11.59 11.60 -13.09
N ALA A 208 -10.87 10.90 -12.22
CA ALA A 208 -10.33 11.44 -10.99
C ALA A 208 -8.86 10.98 -10.86
N PRO A 209 -7.95 11.82 -10.36
CA PRO A 209 -6.59 11.39 -10.08
C PRO A 209 -6.63 10.32 -8.98
N LEU A 210 -6.09 9.15 -9.27
CA LEU A 210 -6.07 8.03 -8.33
C LEU A 210 -4.75 8.01 -7.56
N ILE A 211 -4.82 7.67 -6.27
CA ILE A 211 -3.65 7.43 -5.43
C ILE A 211 -3.41 5.93 -5.47
N TRP A 212 -2.40 5.56 -6.26
CA TRP A 212 -2.03 4.18 -6.53
C TRP A 212 -1.02 3.68 -5.50
N LEU A 213 -1.32 2.53 -4.90
CA LEU A 213 -0.46 1.89 -3.92
C LEU A 213 0.22 0.63 -4.48
N VAL A 214 1.50 0.49 -4.16
CA VAL A 214 2.22 -0.79 -4.13
C VAL A 214 3.12 -0.85 -2.88
N HIS A 215 3.41 -2.03 -2.35
CA HIS A 215 4.32 -2.17 -1.21
C HIS A 215 5.79 -2.27 -1.66
N GLY A 216 6.73 -1.81 -0.83
CA GLY A 216 8.17 -1.88 -1.04
C GLY A 216 8.74 -3.29 -0.87
N THR A 217 8.30 -4.24 -1.70
CA THR A 217 8.63 -5.67 -1.58
C THR A 217 9.69 -6.13 -2.61
N PRO A 218 10.29 -7.33 -2.45
CA PRO A 218 11.18 -7.90 -3.45
C PRO A 218 10.56 -8.04 -4.85
N ILE A 219 9.28 -8.40 -4.94
CA ILE A 219 8.61 -8.47 -6.25
C ILE A 219 8.39 -7.07 -6.84
N SER A 220 8.04 -6.07 -6.02
CA SER A 220 7.89 -4.68 -6.48
C SER A 220 9.22 -4.11 -6.97
N ARG A 221 10.34 -4.43 -6.30
CA ARG A 221 11.69 -4.09 -6.80
C ARG A 221 11.90 -4.58 -8.23
N ASP A 222 11.48 -5.79 -8.54
CA ASP A 222 11.69 -6.42 -9.84
C ASP A 222 10.68 -5.99 -10.91
N THR A 223 9.52 -5.48 -10.50
CA THR A 223 8.37 -5.28 -11.41
C THR A 223 7.87 -3.84 -11.49
N LEU A 224 8.35 -2.92 -10.65
CA LEU A 224 7.90 -1.53 -10.67
C LEU A 224 8.20 -0.87 -12.03
N ALA A 225 9.41 -1.02 -12.57
CA ALA A 225 9.75 -0.48 -13.88
C ALA A 225 8.78 -0.96 -14.99
N PRO A 226 8.59 -2.28 -15.23
CA PRO A 226 7.64 -2.73 -16.25
C PRO A 226 6.18 -2.34 -15.97
N ILE A 227 5.77 -2.16 -14.70
CA ILE A 227 4.44 -1.60 -14.38
C ILE A 227 4.35 -0.15 -14.87
N LEU A 228 5.33 0.69 -14.55
CA LEU A 228 5.34 2.10 -14.96
C LEU A 228 5.42 2.25 -16.49
N GLU A 229 6.20 1.40 -17.18
CA GLU A 229 6.21 1.34 -18.65
C GLU A 229 4.84 0.98 -19.22
N ALA A 230 4.16 -0.01 -18.63
CA ALA A 230 2.84 -0.42 -19.09
C ALA A 230 1.78 0.65 -18.83
N PHE A 231 1.88 1.38 -17.72
CA PHE A 231 1.04 2.55 -17.44
C PHE A 231 1.24 3.65 -18.49
N LEU A 232 2.49 4.06 -18.73
CA LEU A 232 2.81 5.06 -19.76
C LEU A 232 2.34 4.62 -21.15
N GLY A 233 2.57 3.36 -21.50
CA GLY A 233 2.14 2.77 -22.78
C GLY A 233 0.62 2.74 -22.98
N ARG A 234 -0.17 2.88 -21.90
CA ARG A 234 -1.63 3.01 -21.95
C ARG A 234 -2.13 4.44 -21.66
N GLY A 235 -1.25 5.43 -21.66
CA GLY A 235 -1.62 6.85 -21.54
C GLY A 235 -1.86 7.33 -20.11
N VAL A 236 -1.30 6.65 -19.11
CA VAL A 236 -1.30 7.15 -17.73
C VAL A 236 -0.40 8.39 -17.63
N GLU A 237 -0.89 9.40 -16.93
CA GLU A 237 -0.13 10.59 -16.56
C GLU A 237 0.24 10.50 -15.08
N PHE A 238 1.50 10.73 -14.75
CA PHE A 238 1.95 10.72 -13.36
C PHE A 238 1.84 12.10 -12.74
N VAL A 239 1.20 12.18 -11.58
CA VAL A 239 1.06 13.41 -10.78
C VAL A 239 1.62 13.19 -9.37
N THR A 240 1.97 14.26 -8.67
CA THR A 240 2.41 14.14 -7.27
C THR A 240 1.22 13.81 -6.36
N LEU A 241 1.50 13.26 -5.17
CA LEU A 241 0.46 13.06 -4.16
C LEU A 241 -0.23 14.38 -3.80
N ASP A 242 0.53 15.48 -3.68
CA ASP A 242 -0.03 16.81 -3.41
C ASP A 242 -0.99 17.30 -4.50
N GLU A 243 -0.72 16.99 -5.77
CA GLU A 243 -1.64 17.31 -6.87
C GLU A 243 -2.90 16.46 -6.79
N ALA A 244 -2.77 15.13 -6.65
CA ALA A 244 -3.92 14.23 -6.54
C ALA A 244 -4.82 14.59 -5.34
N MET A 245 -4.23 14.99 -4.21
CA MET A 245 -4.95 15.38 -2.99
C MET A 245 -5.75 16.69 -3.11
N LYS A 246 -5.58 17.48 -4.19
CA LYS A 246 -6.45 18.64 -4.48
C LYS A 246 -7.83 18.22 -4.96
N HIS A 247 -7.99 17.00 -5.46
CA HIS A 247 -9.27 16.53 -5.99
C HIS A 247 -10.21 16.04 -4.88
N PRO A 248 -11.50 16.43 -4.86
CA PRO A 248 -12.47 16.05 -3.83
C PRO A 248 -12.62 14.57 -3.55
N VAL A 249 -12.38 13.71 -4.53
CA VAL A 249 -12.41 12.25 -4.36
C VAL A 249 -11.42 11.76 -3.30
N ASN A 250 -10.26 12.42 -3.17
CA ASN A 250 -9.15 11.98 -2.35
C ASN A 250 -9.20 12.55 -0.92
N PHE A 251 -10.04 13.55 -0.66
CA PHE A 251 -10.38 13.97 0.71
C PHE A 251 -11.84 13.69 1.09
N GLY A 252 -12.58 13.02 0.21
CA GLY A 252 -13.89 12.48 0.48
C GLY A 252 -13.83 11.42 1.57
N LYS A 253 -14.92 11.30 2.33
CA LYS A 253 -15.00 10.45 3.51
C LYS A 253 -16.11 9.42 3.32
N PRO A 254 -15.87 8.29 2.62
CA PRO A 254 -16.89 7.27 2.49
C PRO A 254 -17.27 6.71 3.87
N PRO A 255 -18.46 6.11 4.01
CA PRO A 255 -18.83 5.42 5.23
C PRO A 255 -17.76 4.44 5.69
N CYS A 256 -17.49 4.47 6.99
CA CYS A 256 -16.64 3.51 7.69
C CYS A 256 -17.13 2.08 7.42
N ASN A 257 -16.17 1.19 7.17
CA ASN A 257 -16.40 -0.24 7.01
C ASN A 257 -15.31 -1.01 7.79
N GLU A 258 -15.67 -2.14 8.37
CA GLU A 258 -14.75 -3.06 9.03
C GLU A 258 -14.07 -4.04 8.06
N SER A 259 -14.53 -4.15 6.81
CA SER A 259 -13.87 -4.97 5.78
C SER A 259 -12.55 -4.37 5.31
N PHE A 260 -11.58 -5.23 4.98
CA PHE A 260 -10.30 -4.83 4.41
C PHE A 260 -10.49 -4.30 2.99
N THR A 261 -10.70 -2.99 2.89
CA THR A 261 -11.05 -2.29 1.66
C THR A 261 -10.38 -0.92 1.63
N ASN A 262 -9.99 -0.46 0.46
CA ASN A 262 -9.48 0.89 0.26
C ASN A 262 -10.61 1.94 0.16
N GLN A 263 -10.27 3.22 0.14
CA GLN A 263 -11.24 4.33 0.08
C GLN A 263 -12.19 4.24 -1.12
N LEU A 264 -11.70 3.92 -2.32
CA LEU A 264 -12.57 3.81 -3.51
C LEU A 264 -13.53 2.62 -3.37
N GLN A 265 -13.05 1.49 -2.88
CA GLN A 265 -13.87 0.31 -2.62
C GLN A 265 -14.96 0.61 -1.57
N ARG A 266 -14.67 1.42 -0.55
CA ARG A 266 -15.68 1.89 0.42
C ARG A 266 -16.75 2.79 -0.22
N PHE A 267 -16.37 3.68 -1.14
CA PHE A 267 -17.37 4.43 -1.92
C PHE A 267 -18.24 3.50 -2.78
N ALA A 268 -17.63 2.50 -3.43
CA ALA A 268 -18.35 1.52 -4.24
C ALA A 268 -19.39 0.76 -3.41
N LEU A 269 -18.98 0.22 -2.26
CA LEU A 269 -19.87 -0.47 -1.32
C LEU A 269 -21.02 0.43 -0.84
N ALA A 270 -20.72 1.68 -0.47
CA ALA A 270 -21.73 2.63 -0.01
C ALA A 270 -22.76 3.00 -1.10
N ALA A 271 -22.33 3.00 -2.37
CA ALA A 271 -23.19 3.27 -3.51
C ALA A 271 -23.93 2.03 -4.04
N GLY A 272 -23.64 0.84 -3.51
CA GLY A 272 -24.20 -0.43 -3.99
C GLY A 272 -23.71 -0.82 -5.39
N VAL A 273 -22.53 -0.34 -5.81
CA VAL A 273 -21.88 -0.76 -7.05
C VAL A 273 -20.78 -1.78 -6.74
N PRO A 274 -20.45 -2.70 -7.66
CA PRO A 274 -19.35 -3.64 -7.46
C PRO A 274 -18.04 -2.91 -7.14
N LYS A 275 -17.35 -3.32 -6.07
CA LYS A 275 -16.02 -2.80 -5.76
C LYS A 275 -14.99 -3.40 -6.73
N PRO A 276 -13.98 -2.63 -7.17
CA PRO A 276 -12.90 -3.17 -7.99
C PRO A 276 -12.03 -4.07 -7.11
N GLU A 277 -11.94 -5.34 -7.46
CA GLU A 277 -11.12 -6.33 -6.78
C GLU A 277 -10.74 -7.48 -7.72
N LEU A 278 -9.72 -8.24 -7.33
CA LEU A 278 -9.42 -9.49 -8.02
C LEU A 278 -10.58 -10.46 -7.88
N ASP A 279 -10.94 -11.12 -8.97
CA ASP A 279 -11.87 -12.23 -8.89
C ASP A 279 -11.28 -13.37 -8.05
N VAL A 280 -12.17 -14.13 -7.39
CA VAL A 280 -11.78 -15.16 -6.42
C VAL A 280 -10.91 -16.25 -7.06
N GLU A 281 -11.19 -16.61 -8.31
CA GLU A 281 -10.43 -17.65 -9.03
C GLU A 281 -9.01 -17.17 -9.33
N ARG A 282 -8.86 -15.93 -9.79
CA ARG A 282 -7.57 -15.30 -10.06
C ARG A 282 -6.75 -15.07 -8.81
N LEU A 283 -7.39 -14.61 -7.73
CA LEU A 283 -6.73 -14.47 -6.44
C LEU A 283 -6.23 -15.84 -5.96
N ALA A 284 -7.07 -16.88 -6.03
CA ALA A 284 -6.68 -18.24 -5.66
C ALA A 284 -5.54 -18.78 -6.53
N GLU A 285 -5.54 -18.52 -7.83
CA GLU A 285 -4.44 -18.88 -8.73
C GLU A 285 -3.13 -18.26 -8.23
N ILE A 286 -3.11 -16.94 -8.01
CA ILE A 286 -1.92 -16.19 -7.56
C ILE A 286 -1.42 -16.74 -6.22
N LEU A 287 -2.30 -16.87 -5.22
CA LEU A 287 -1.95 -17.30 -3.87
C LEU A 287 -1.31 -18.69 -3.83
N ASN A 288 -1.60 -19.55 -4.80
CA ASN A 288 -1.14 -20.95 -4.85
C ASN A 288 0.08 -21.18 -5.78
N LEU A 289 0.62 -20.16 -6.43
CA LEU A 289 1.80 -20.30 -7.30
C LEU A 289 3.05 -20.72 -6.50
N ALA A 290 3.89 -21.55 -7.10
CA ALA A 290 5.12 -22.08 -6.50
C ALA A 290 4.90 -22.72 -5.12
N PRO A 291 4.02 -23.73 -4.95
CA PRO A 291 3.68 -24.25 -3.63
C PRO A 291 4.88 -24.91 -2.94
N ILE A 292 5.11 -24.58 -1.67
CA ILE A 292 6.08 -25.24 -0.79
C ILE A 292 5.31 -25.71 0.46
N PRO A 293 5.37 -27.01 0.83
CA PRO A 293 4.71 -27.50 2.04
C PRO A 293 5.07 -26.69 3.28
N GLY A 294 4.06 -26.22 4.02
CA GLY A 294 4.24 -25.41 5.23
C GLY A 294 4.47 -23.91 5.01
N LEU A 295 4.47 -23.44 3.76
CA LEU A 295 4.55 -22.02 3.38
C LEU A 295 3.31 -21.59 2.58
N ASP A 296 2.12 -21.90 3.09
CA ASP A 296 0.87 -21.38 2.53
C ASP A 296 0.79 -19.85 2.74
N THR A 297 0.23 -19.14 1.76
CA THR A 297 0.21 -17.67 1.75
C THR A 297 -0.68 -17.13 2.86
N MET A 298 -1.92 -17.62 2.94
CA MET A 298 -2.91 -17.10 3.89
C MET A 298 -2.57 -17.52 5.33
N ALA A 299 -2.13 -18.77 5.52
CA ALA A 299 -1.65 -19.23 6.81
C ALA A 299 -0.41 -18.45 7.29
N THR A 300 0.49 -18.04 6.38
CA THR A 300 1.64 -17.21 6.75
C THR A 300 1.19 -15.84 7.25
N TYR A 301 0.29 -15.16 6.53
CA TYR A 301 -0.23 -13.87 6.99
C TYR A 301 -1.02 -13.97 8.28
N GLU A 302 -1.84 -15.00 8.43
CA GLU A 302 -2.62 -15.19 9.66
C GLU A 302 -1.71 -15.51 10.87
N GLU A 303 -0.87 -16.54 10.77
CA GLU A 303 -0.13 -17.07 11.92
C GLU A 303 1.14 -16.28 12.24
N ARG A 304 1.79 -15.70 11.22
CA ARG A 304 3.10 -15.05 11.40
C ARG A 304 3.04 -13.52 11.42
N MET A 305 1.97 -12.93 10.89
CA MET A 305 1.82 -11.47 10.82
C MET A 305 0.65 -10.98 11.67
N PHE A 306 -0.60 -11.32 11.33
CA PHE A 306 -1.77 -10.73 11.98
C PHE A 306 -2.01 -11.19 13.41
N LYS A 307 -1.91 -12.48 13.73
CA LYS A 307 -2.07 -12.97 15.11
C LYS A 307 -1.01 -12.38 16.05
N PRO A 308 0.29 -12.36 15.69
CA PRO A 308 1.30 -11.65 16.46
C PRO A 308 1.03 -10.16 16.59
N LEU A 309 0.62 -9.48 15.51
CA LEU A 309 0.27 -8.06 15.54
C LEU A 309 -0.88 -7.76 16.50
N ALA A 310 -2.00 -8.50 16.38
CA ALA A 310 -3.15 -8.36 17.27
C ALA A 310 -2.75 -8.57 18.73
N LYS A 311 -1.96 -9.61 19.03
CA LYS A 311 -1.43 -9.87 20.37
C LYS A 311 -0.57 -8.72 20.87
N ARG A 312 0.30 -8.16 20.03
CA ARG A 312 1.23 -7.08 20.37
C ARG A 312 0.50 -5.79 20.75
N VAL A 313 -0.59 -5.47 20.07
CA VAL A 313 -1.43 -4.30 20.40
C VAL A 313 -2.53 -4.60 21.43
N GLY A 314 -2.58 -5.81 21.98
CA GLY A 314 -3.56 -6.23 22.99
C GLY A 314 -4.99 -6.42 22.45
N ALA A 315 -5.15 -6.59 21.14
CA ALA A 315 -6.42 -6.83 20.48
C ALA A 315 -6.81 -8.31 20.51
N LYS A 316 -8.11 -8.57 20.49
CA LYS A 316 -8.63 -9.89 20.11
C LYS A 316 -8.46 -10.04 18.60
N TYR A 317 -7.85 -11.12 18.15
CA TYR A 317 -7.76 -11.43 16.72
C TYR A 317 -9.16 -11.72 16.15
N ASP A 318 -9.56 -10.93 15.16
CA ASP A 318 -10.86 -10.98 14.49
C ASP A 318 -10.77 -10.65 12.99
N TRP A 319 -9.59 -10.84 12.39
CA TRP A 319 -9.37 -10.51 10.98
C TRP A 319 -10.27 -11.35 10.06
N ASP A 320 -10.89 -10.69 9.10
CA ASP A 320 -11.67 -11.30 8.04
C ASP A 320 -11.10 -10.89 6.68
N TRP A 321 -10.92 -11.87 5.82
CA TRP A 321 -10.41 -11.72 4.46
C TRP A 321 -11.53 -11.54 3.43
N SER A 322 -12.80 -11.63 3.86
CA SER A 322 -13.97 -11.51 2.99
C SER A 322 -14.28 -10.10 2.47
#